data_AF-A0A952E1V2-F1
#
_entry.id   AF-A0A952E1V2-F1
#
_cell.length_a   1.000
_cell.length_b   1.000
_cell.length_c   1.000
_cell.angle_alpha   90.00
_cell.angle_beta   90.00
_cell.angle_gamma   90.00
#
_symmetry.space_group_name_H-M   'P 1'
#
loop_
_entity.id
_entity.type
_entity.pdbx_description
1 polymer ?
#
loop_
_entity_poly.entity_id
_entity_poly.type
_entity_poly.pdbx_seq_one_letter_code
_entity_poly.pdbx_strand_id
1 'polypeptide(L)'
;MYEEISIRKGHKNYQAVISNIGGGYVIDMLPDRKKSTVLKYLQNLPRRAKQRIVFVSIDMWEGYFTATQEALPNTTIVIDRFHVMKNLNAAITNCRREIQRNLPKLFPKSHKLLPGR
;
A
#
# COMPACT_ATOMS: atom_id res chain seq x y z
N MET A 1 -1.13 13.44 -20.09
CA MET A 1 -1.94 12.19 -20.14
C MET A 1 -1.30 11.23 -19.14
N TYR A 2 -1.85 11.14 -17.93
CA TYR A 2 -1.36 10.31 -16.85
C TYR A 2 -2.54 9.48 -16.35
N GLU A 3 -2.44 8.15 -16.44
CA GLU A 3 -3.37 7.25 -15.75
C GLU A 3 -2.51 6.36 -14.84
N GLU A 4 -2.78 6.45 -13.53
CA GLU A 4 -2.07 5.74 -12.48
C GLU A 4 -3.08 4.92 -11.69
N ILE A 5 -2.82 3.62 -11.58
CA ILE A 5 -3.66 2.69 -10.83
C ILE A 5 -3.12 2.56 -9.40
N SER A 6 -3.96 2.84 -8.40
CA SER A 6 -3.68 2.61 -6.98
C SER A 6 -4.49 1.45 -6.43
N ILE A 7 -3.83 0.49 -5.76
CA ILE A 7 -4.49 -0.65 -5.09
C ILE A 7 -4.67 -0.40 -3.59
N ARG A 8 -5.89 -0.10 -3.09
CA ARG A 8 -6.19 0.17 -1.66
C ARG A 8 -7.12 -0.88 -1.01
N LYS A 9 -7.18 -0.91 0.34
CA LYS A 9 -7.79 -2.00 1.15
C LYS A 9 -8.80 -1.53 2.22
N GLY A 10 -9.89 -2.31 2.44
CA GLY A 10 -10.93 -2.18 3.50
C GLY A 10 -11.36 -3.52 4.17
N HIS A 11 -12.13 -3.45 5.27
CA HIS A 11 -12.40 -4.42 6.38
C HIS A 11 -12.56 -5.95 6.12
N LYS A 12 -12.01 -6.75 7.06
CA LYS A 12 -12.06 -8.23 7.36
C LYS A 12 -12.01 -9.26 6.21
N ASN A 13 -12.43 -8.91 5.00
CA ASN A 13 -12.21 -9.65 3.75
C ASN A 13 -11.35 -8.77 2.85
N TYR A 14 -10.07 -9.11 2.69
CA TYR A 14 -9.15 -8.25 1.97
C TYR A 14 -9.43 -8.23 0.47
N GLN A 15 -10.03 -7.13 0.02
CA GLN A 15 -10.30 -6.82 -1.39
C GLN A 15 -9.26 -5.85 -1.94
N ALA A 16 -9.01 -5.90 -3.25
CA ALA A 16 -8.14 -4.96 -3.96
C ALA A 16 -8.99 -3.89 -4.64
N VAL A 17 -8.80 -2.62 -4.27
CA VAL A 17 -9.50 -1.49 -4.88
C VAL A 17 -8.62 -0.86 -5.94
N ILE A 18 -9.04 -0.84 -7.19
CA ILE A 18 -8.34 -0.20 -8.31
C ILE A 18 -8.85 1.23 -8.43
N SER A 19 -7.97 2.22 -8.41
CA SER A 19 -8.34 3.65 -8.44
C SER A 19 -7.46 4.45 -9.38
N ASN A 20 -8.00 5.51 -9.98
CA ASN A 20 -7.24 6.48 -10.77
C ASN A 20 -6.68 7.54 -9.82
N ILE A 21 -5.35 7.62 -9.66
CA ILE A 21 -4.75 8.63 -8.77
C ILE A 21 -4.91 10.03 -9.34
N GLY A 22 -4.65 10.23 -10.63
CA GLY A 22 -4.76 11.53 -11.27
C GLY A 22 -6.19 12.07 -11.25
N GLY A 23 -7.19 11.18 -11.34
CA GLY A 23 -8.60 11.53 -11.30
C GLY A 23 -9.24 11.54 -9.90
N GLY A 24 -8.62 10.89 -8.90
CA GLY A 24 -9.13 10.82 -7.53
C GLY A 24 -10.38 9.95 -7.34
N TYR A 25 -10.69 9.03 -8.27
CA TYR A 25 -11.88 8.18 -8.18
C TYR A 25 -11.55 6.68 -8.29
N VAL A 26 -12.43 5.86 -7.72
CA VAL A 26 -12.34 4.39 -7.79
C VAL A 26 -12.78 3.92 -9.17
N ILE A 27 -11.99 3.05 -9.78
CA ILE A 27 -12.28 2.39 -11.04
C ILE A 27 -13.04 1.08 -10.78
N ASP A 28 -12.53 0.27 -9.85
CA ASP A 28 -13.10 -1.06 -9.58
C ASP A 28 -12.71 -1.59 -8.19
N MET A 29 -13.40 -2.63 -7.73
CA MET A 29 -13.11 -3.37 -6.50
C MET A 29 -13.16 -4.87 -6.77
N LEU A 30 -12.01 -5.52 -6.62
CA LEU A 30 -11.86 -6.94 -6.87
C LEU A 30 -12.39 -7.79 -5.70
N PRO A 31 -12.88 -9.01 -5.96
CA PRO A 31 -13.48 -9.87 -4.93
C PRO A 31 -12.48 -10.30 -3.85
N ASP A 32 -11.20 -10.33 -4.18
CA ASP A 32 -10.10 -10.55 -3.23
C ASP A 32 -8.83 -9.84 -3.69
N ARG A 33 -7.79 -9.91 -2.85
CA ARG A 33 -6.46 -9.37 -3.13
C ARG A 33 -5.46 -10.39 -3.68
N LYS A 34 -5.86 -11.59 -4.09
CA LYS A 34 -4.90 -12.62 -4.51
C LYS A 34 -4.16 -12.16 -5.77
N LYS A 35 -2.89 -12.58 -5.90
CA LYS A 35 -2.06 -12.29 -7.08
C LYS A 35 -2.79 -12.68 -8.37
N SER A 36 -3.38 -13.88 -8.40
CA SER A 36 -4.11 -14.40 -9.56
C SER A 36 -5.29 -13.51 -9.98
N THR A 37 -6.06 -13.01 -9.01
CA THR A 37 -7.21 -12.13 -9.26
C THR A 37 -6.77 -10.79 -9.84
N VAL A 38 -5.74 -10.19 -9.25
CA VAL A 38 -5.18 -8.90 -9.70
C VAL A 38 -4.54 -9.04 -11.07
N LEU A 39 -3.73 -10.09 -11.27
CA LEU A 39 -3.09 -10.38 -12.55
C LEU A 39 -4.13 -10.53 -13.67
N LYS A 40 -5.17 -11.35 -13.43
CA LYS A 40 -6.25 -11.55 -14.39
C LYS A 40 -6.97 -10.24 -14.73
N TYR A 41 -7.25 -9.42 -13.72
CA TYR A 41 -7.85 -8.10 -13.93
C TYR A 41 -6.97 -7.22 -14.82
N LEU A 42 -5.69 -7.05 -14.47
CA LEU A 42 -4.75 -6.24 -15.23
C LEU A 42 -4.55 -6.78 -16.65
N GLN A 43 -4.50 -8.11 -16.83
CA GLN A 43 -4.40 -8.76 -18.14
C GLN A 43 -5.63 -8.54 -19.02
N ASN A 44 -6.82 -8.41 -18.44
CA ASN A 44 -8.06 -8.16 -19.17
C ASN A 44 -8.26 -6.69 -19.56
N LEU A 45 -7.42 -5.76 -19.08
CA LEU A 45 -7.49 -4.36 -19.49
C LEU A 45 -7.29 -4.24 -21.02
N PRO A 46 -8.06 -3.38 -21.70
CA PRO A 46 -7.88 -3.12 -23.12
C PRO A 46 -6.44 -2.72 -23.42
N ARG A 47 -5.89 -3.18 -24.55
CA ARG A 47 -4.50 -2.88 -24.95
C ARG A 47 -4.20 -1.37 -24.93
N ARG A 48 -5.14 -0.54 -25.39
CA ARG A 48 -5.02 0.92 -25.36
C ARG A 48 -4.91 1.48 -23.94
N ALA A 49 -5.64 0.92 -22.97
CA ALA A 49 -5.54 1.32 -21.57
C ALA A 49 -4.16 0.94 -21.00
N LYS A 50 -3.71 -0.31 -21.21
CA LYS A 50 -2.39 -0.77 -20.77
C LYS A 50 -1.24 0.11 -21.26
N GLN A 51 -1.31 0.56 -22.51
CA GLN A 51 -0.30 1.43 -23.12
C GLN A 51 -0.29 2.87 -22.55
N ARG A 52 -1.39 3.30 -21.93
CA ARG A 52 -1.52 4.63 -21.32
C ARG A 52 -1.14 4.66 -19.85
N ILE A 53 -1.09 3.49 -19.20
CA ILE A 53 -0.58 3.36 -17.84
C ILE A 53 0.93 3.52 -17.91
N VAL A 54 1.46 4.52 -17.22
CA VAL A 54 2.91 4.78 -17.12
C VAL A 54 3.42 4.49 -15.71
N PHE A 55 2.59 4.80 -14.71
CA PHE A 55 2.89 4.60 -13.30
C PHE A 55 1.81 3.74 -12.67
N VAL A 56 2.20 2.87 -11.74
CA VAL A 56 1.27 2.12 -10.90
C VAL A 56 1.76 2.26 -9.46
N SER A 57 0.92 2.80 -8.59
CA SER A 57 1.20 2.84 -7.16
C SER A 57 0.59 1.62 -6.48
N ILE A 58 1.41 0.87 -5.77
CA ILE A 58 0.98 -0.35 -5.06
C ILE A 58 1.32 -0.27 -3.57
N ASP A 59 0.57 -1.02 -2.77
CA ASP A 59 1.02 -1.38 -1.42
C ASP A 59 2.29 -2.27 -1.52
N MET A 60 3.06 -2.37 -0.44
CA MET A 60 4.32 -3.13 -0.33
C MET A 60 4.16 -4.66 -0.43
N TRP A 61 2.99 -5.16 -0.83
CA TRP A 61 2.77 -6.60 -0.93
C TRP A 61 3.33 -7.13 -2.26
N GLU A 62 4.25 -8.09 -2.16
CA GLU A 62 4.93 -8.71 -3.30
C GLU A 62 3.99 -9.27 -4.38
N GLY A 63 2.80 -9.74 -3.97
CA GLY A 63 1.79 -10.23 -4.91
C GLY A 63 1.28 -9.13 -5.87
N TYR A 64 1.22 -7.87 -5.43
CA TYR A 64 0.88 -6.75 -6.33
C TYR A 64 2.05 -6.38 -7.24
N PHE A 65 3.28 -6.40 -6.71
CA PHE A 65 4.47 -6.12 -7.50
C PHE A 65 4.59 -7.11 -8.67
N THR A 66 4.56 -8.40 -8.37
CA THR A 66 4.69 -9.45 -9.38
C THR A 66 3.52 -9.47 -10.36
N ALA A 67 2.27 -9.32 -9.91
CA ALA A 67 1.12 -9.23 -10.82
C ALA A 67 1.20 -8.02 -11.76
N THR A 68 1.65 -6.87 -11.25
CA THR A 68 1.79 -5.65 -12.06
C THR A 68 2.91 -5.79 -13.07
N GLN A 69 4.08 -6.29 -12.65
CA GLN A 69 5.23 -6.51 -13.53
C GLN A 69 4.90 -7.49 -14.67
N GLU A 70 4.15 -8.56 -14.37
CA GLU A 70 3.71 -9.54 -15.38
C GLU A 70 2.67 -8.96 -16.36
N ALA A 71 1.69 -8.20 -15.88
CA ALA A 71 0.62 -7.67 -16.73
C ALA A 71 0.99 -6.39 -17.50
N LEU A 72 1.87 -5.58 -16.92
CA LEU A 72 2.20 -4.22 -17.33
C LEU A 72 3.73 -4.00 -17.31
N PRO A 73 4.51 -4.73 -18.13
CA PRO A 73 5.97 -4.74 -18.05
C PRO A 73 6.65 -3.40 -18.36
N ASN A 74 5.95 -2.50 -19.06
CA ASN A 74 6.47 -1.19 -19.47
C ASN A 74 6.10 -0.06 -18.49
N THR A 75 5.64 -0.40 -17.28
CA THR A 75 5.18 0.58 -16.29
C THR A 75 6.17 0.72 -15.14
N THR A 76 6.26 1.93 -14.60
CA THR A 76 7.04 2.19 -13.39
C THR A 76 6.18 1.89 -12.18
N ILE A 77 6.62 0.94 -11.37
CA ILE A 77 5.94 0.55 -10.12
C ILE A 77 6.46 1.45 -8.99
N VAL A 78 5.55 2.14 -8.31
CA VAL A 78 5.83 3.02 -7.18
C VAL A 78 5.22 2.42 -5.93
N ILE A 79 5.95 2.46 -4.82
CA ILE A 79 5.42 2.02 -3.53
C ILE A 79 4.68 3.18 -2.86
N ASP A 80 3.45 2.92 -2.38
CA ASP A 80 2.63 3.91 -1.72
C ASP A 80 3.29 4.42 -0.42
N ARG A 81 3.59 5.73 -0.40
CA ARG A 81 4.22 6.43 0.73
C ARG A 81 3.44 6.31 2.04
N PHE A 82 2.12 6.28 2.01
CA PHE A 82 1.30 6.15 3.22
C PHE A 82 1.59 4.83 3.94
N HIS A 83 1.65 3.73 3.18
CA HIS A 83 1.96 2.42 3.73
C HIS A 83 3.38 2.35 4.28
N VAL A 84 4.36 2.94 3.57
CA VAL A 84 5.75 3.05 4.04
C VAL A 84 5.81 3.80 5.37
N MET A 85 5.23 4.99 5.44
CA MET A 85 5.24 5.83 6.65
C MET A 85 4.50 5.16 7.81
N LYS A 86 3.39 4.47 7.54
CA LYS A 86 2.65 3.72 8.55
C LYS A 86 3.50 2.60 9.15
N ASN A 87 4.19 1.82 8.33
CA ASN A 87 5.05 0.73 8.79
C ASN A 87 6.25 1.27 9.58
N LEU A 88 6.89 2.35 9.11
CA LEU A 88 7.98 3.01 9.81
C LEU A 88 7.54 3.51 11.20
N ASN A 89 6.42 4.22 11.27
CA ASN A 89 5.88 4.74 12.53
C ASN A 89 5.53 3.61 13.51
N ALA A 90 5.01 2.49 13.01
CA ALA A 90 4.73 1.30 13.83
C ALA A 90 6.02 0.70 14.40
N ALA A 91 7.07 0.56 13.59
CA ALA A 91 8.37 0.06 14.02
C ALA A 91 9.00 0.96 15.09
N ILE A 92 9.02 2.27 14.87
CA ILE A 92 9.53 3.26 15.85
C ILE A 92 8.73 3.18 17.15
N THR A 93 7.40 3.08 17.07
CA THR A 93 6.52 2.97 18.24
C THR A 93 6.80 1.70 19.03
N ASN A 94 7.05 0.58 18.35
CA ASN A 94 7.38 -0.68 19.00
C ASN A 94 8.73 -0.62 19.72
N CYS A 95 9.76 -0.09 19.07
CA CYS A 95 11.07 0.14 19.68
C CYS A 95 10.96 1.05 20.92
N ARG A 96 10.23 2.17 20.80
CA ARG A 96 9.97 3.07 21.94
C ARG A 96 9.30 2.34 23.11
N ARG A 97 8.30 1.49 22.84
CA ARG A 97 7.60 0.71 23.87
C ARG A 97 8.51 -0.32 24.54
N GLU A 98 9.41 -0.92 23.78
CA GLU A 98 10.39 -1.88 24.30
C GLU A 98 11.39 -1.21 25.24
N ILE A 99 11.98 -0.09 24.81
CA ILE A 99 12.86 0.73 25.66
C ILE A 99 12.13 1.16 26.94
N GLN A 100 10.88 1.61 26.82
CA GLN A 100 10.07 2.02 27.96
C GLN A 100 9.79 0.89 28.97
N ARG A 101 9.68 -0.37 28.51
CA ARG A 101 9.48 -1.53 29.39
C ARG A 101 10.74 -1.91 30.16
N ASN A 102 11.91 -1.71 29.55
CA ASN A 102 13.20 -2.10 30.10
C ASN A 102 13.87 -1.00 30.96
N LEU A 103 13.30 0.21 31.00
CA LEU A 103 13.77 1.28 31.88
C LEU A 103 13.46 0.97 33.36
N PRO A 104 14.45 1.10 34.27
CA PRO A 104 14.20 1.02 35.71
C PRO A 104 13.13 2.03 36.12
N LYS A 105 12.32 1.72 37.16
CA LYS A 105 11.27 2.60 37.70
C LYS A 105 11.78 3.92 38.33
N LEU A 106 12.99 4.36 38.00
CA LEU A 106 13.62 5.57 38.56
C LEU A 106 13.04 6.89 38.05
N PHE A 107 12.18 6.86 37.02
CA PHE A 107 11.49 8.06 36.56
C PHE A 107 9.98 7.93 36.81
N PRO A 108 9.35 8.87 37.53
CA PRO A 108 7.89 8.89 37.66
C PRO A 108 7.25 8.92 36.27
N LYS A 109 6.06 8.32 36.14
CA LYS A 109 5.30 8.17 34.87
C LYS A 109 4.86 9.50 34.23
N SER A 110 5.48 10.62 34.55
CA SER A 110 5.09 11.98 34.19
C SER A 110 5.59 12.44 32.82
N HIS A 111 6.56 11.76 32.19
CA HIS A 111 7.02 12.13 30.85
C HIS A 111 6.78 10.99 29.86
N LYS A 112 5.61 11.04 29.20
CA LYS A 112 5.47 10.38 27.89
C LYS A 112 6.59 10.92 27.03
N LEU A 113 7.54 10.08 26.62
CA LEU A 113 8.64 10.42 25.70
C LEU A 113 8.06 10.72 24.30
N LEU A 114 7.30 11.82 24.21
CA LEU A 114 6.40 12.26 23.14
C LEU A 114 5.00 11.62 23.20
N PRO A 115 3.92 12.42 23.15
CA PRO A 115 2.57 11.91 22.99
C PRO A 115 2.44 11.28 21.60
N GLY A 116 2.10 9.99 21.56
CA GLY A 116 1.65 9.36 20.31
C GLY A 116 0.38 10.06 19.85
N ARG A 117 0.43 10.66 18.65
CA ARG A 117 -0.77 11.12 17.95
C ARG A 117 -1.56 9.92 17.43
#